data_AF-A0A930NKW5-F1
#
_entry.id   AF-A0A930NKW5-F1
#
_cell.length_a   1.000
_cell.length_b   1.000
_cell.length_c   1.000
_cell.angle_alpha   90.00
_cell.angle_beta   90.00
_cell.angle_gamma   90.00
#
_symmetry.space_group_name_H-M   'P 1'
#
loop_
_entity.id
_entity.type
_entity.pdbx_description
1 polymer ?
#
loop_
_entity_poly.entity_id
_entity_poly.type
_entity_poly.pdbx_seq_one_letter_code
_entity_poly.pdbx_strand_id
1 'polypeptide(L)' 'FYSPHKSFLVNIGNIREIDRKNMEIIFYEDHRCPISRLKMRKLRDILEKKSQK' A
#
# COMPACT_ATOMS: atom_id res chain seq x y z
N PHE A 1 3.54 -1.03 10.18
CA PHE A 1 3.25 0.20 9.42
C PHE A 1 4.23 0.35 8.25
N TYR A 2 3.83 1.04 7.18
CA TYR A 2 4.65 1.29 6.00
C TYR A 2 4.48 2.74 5.54
N SER A 3 5.53 3.39 5.04
CA SER A 3 5.42 4.74 4.47
C SER A 3 5.41 4.64 2.95
N PRO A 4 4.24 4.71 2.26
CA PRO A 4 4.13 4.59 0.81
C PRO A 4 4.47 5.87 0.07
N HIS A 5 4.41 7.01 0.76
CA HIS A 5 4.75 8.33 0.25
C HIS A 5 5.42 9.14 1.37
N LYS A 6 6.19 10.19 1.04
CA LYS A 6 6.93 10.99 2.05
C LYS A 6 6.00 11.57 3.13
N SER A 7 4.79 11.94 2.73
CA SER A 7 3.80 12.56 3.61
C SER A 7 2.87 11.57 4.33
N PHE A 8 3.07 10.25 4.18
CA PHE A 8 2.11 9.26 4.65
C PHE A 8 2.78 8.09 5.38
N LEU A 9 2.10 7.59 6.41
CA LEU A 9 2.39 6.36 7.12
C LEU A 9 1.10 5.57 7.26
N VAL A 10 1.07 4.34 6.73
CA VAL A 10 -0.14 3.52 6.60
C VAL A 10 -0.02 2.21 7.37
N ASN A 11 -1.14 1.72 7.87
CA ASN A 11 -1.20 0.40 8.47
C ASN A 11 -1.34 -0.68 7.38
N ILE A 12 -0.35 -1.57 7.28
CA ILE A 12 -0.32 -2.67 6.30
C ILE A 12 -1.46 -3.68 6.58
N GLY A 13 -1.92 -3.78 7.83
CA GLY A 13 -3.05 -4.62 8.22
C GLY A 13 -4.35 -4.26 7.51
N ASN A 14 -4.56 -2.96 7.26
CA ASN A 14 -5.82 -2.41 6.76
C ASN A 14 -5.83 -2.23 5.23
N ILE A 15 -4.73 -2.57 4.56
CA ILE A 15 -4.65 -2.49 3.09
C ILE A 15 -5.51 -3.59 2.51
N ARG A 16 -6.46 -3.20 1.65
CA ARG A 16 -7.30 -4.12 0.89
C ARG A 16 -6.64 -4.45 -0.44
N GLU A 17 -6.29 -3.43 -1.21
CA GLU A 17 -5.72 -3.58 -2.55
C GLU A 17 -4.80 -2.42 -2.94
N ILE A 18 -4.11 -2.58 -4.07
CA ILE A 18 -3.28 -1.53 -4.67
C ILE A 18 -3.80 -1.28 -6.09
N ASP A 19 -4.28 -0.06 -6.32
CA ASP A 19 -4.61 0.41 -7.66
C ASP A 19 -3.33 0.85 -8.36
N ARG A 20 -2.91 0.05 -9.35
CA ARG A 20 -1.69 0.32 -10.11
C ARG A 20 -1.85 1.40 -11.16
N LYS A 21 -3.06 1.64 -11.63
CA LYS A 21 -3.35 2.64 -12.66
C LYS A 21 -3.22 4.04 -12.06
N ASN A 22 -3.78 4.22 -10.87
CA ASN A 22 -3.77 5.50 -10.15
C ASN A 22 -2.61 5.64 -9.16
N MET A 23 -1.86 4.56 -8.90
CA MET A 23 -0.79 4.49 -7.89
C MET A 23 -1.29 4.80 -6.48
N GLU A 24 -2.39 4.15 -6.09
CA GLU A 24 -3.05 4.34 -4.81
C GLU A 24 -3.14 3.03 -4.02
N ILE A 25 -3.05 3.14 -2.70
CA ILE A 25 -3.48 2.09 -1.77
C ILE A 25 -4.95 2.32 -1.50
N ILE A 26 -5.73 1.24 -1.57
CA ILE A 26 -7.14 1.24 -1.19
C ILE A 26 -7.25 0.49 0.13
N PHE A 27 -7.83 1.16 1.12
CA PHE A 27 -8.16 0.58 2.41
C PHE A 27 -9.63 0.13 2.44
N TYR A 28 -10.07 -0.41 3.57
CA TYR A 28 -11.50 -0.55 3.84
C TYR A 28 -12.18 0.82 3.94
N GLU A 29 -13.50 0.86 3.70
CA GLU A 29 -14.32 2.10 3.71
C GLU A 29 -13.95 3.13 2.61
N ASP A 30 -13.43 2.66 1.47
CA ASP A 30 -13.07 3.48 0.29
C ASP A 30 -12.03 4.60 0.54
N HIS A 31 -11.33 4.56 1.67
CA HIS A 31 -10.19 5.43 1.90
C HIS A 31 -9.03 5.09 0.95
N ARG A 32 -8.36 6.13 0.45
CA ARG A 32 -7.25 6.02 -0.49
C ARG A 32 -6.02 6.78 -0.02
N CYS A 33 -4.84 6.24 -0.33
CA CYS A 33 -3.56 6.90 -0.07
C CYS A 33 -2.64 6.80 -1.29
N PRO A 34 -1.99 7.90 -1.72
CA PRO A 34 -1.05 7.85 -2.83
C PRO A 34 0.21 7.05 -2.46
N ILE A 35 0.82 6.44 -3.48
CA ILE A 35 2.08 5.70 -3.40
C ILE A 35 3.11 6.37 -4.32
N SER A 36 4.34 6.55 -3.85
CA SER A 36 5.42 6.94 -4.75
C SER A 36 5.90 5.74 -5.58
N ARG A 37 6.18 5.97 -6.87
CA ARG A 37 6.63 4.95 -7.83
C ARG A 37 7.72 4.02 -7.26
N LEU A 38 8.74 4.61 -6.62
CA LEU A 38 9.88 3.88 -6.06
C LEU A 38 9.50 2.92 -4.92
N LYS A 39 8.44 3.23 -4.18
CA LYS A 39 7.99 2.46 -3.01
C LYS A 39 6.98 1.36 -3.37
N MET A 40 6.36 1.44 -4.54
CA MET A 40 5.34 0.50 -4.98
C MET A 40 5.82 -0.96 -5.01
N ARG A 41 7.00 -1.23 -5.57
CA ARG A 41 7.58 -2.59 -5.63
C ARG A 41 7.77 -3.17 -4.22
N LYS A 42 8.38 -2.39 -3.32
CA LYS A 42 8.63 -2.81 -1.94
C LYS A 42 7.34 -3.08 -1.18
N LEU A 43 6.29 -2.27 -1.36
CA LEU A 43 4.99 -2.53 -0.74
C LEU A 43 4.38 -3.85 -1.21
N ARG A 44 4.48 -4.15 -2.51
CA ARG A 44 4.00 -5.40 -3.09
C ARG A 44 4.72 -6.62 -2.49
N ASP A 45 6.05 -6.58 -2.42
CA ASP A 45 6.84 -7.68 -1.84
C ASP A 45 6.45 -7.94 -0.37
N ILE A 46 6.11 -6.89 0.38
CA ILE A 46 5.66 -7.01 1.77
C ILE A 46 4.27 -7.67 1.85
N LEU A 47 3.34 -7.30 0.97
CA LEU A 47 1.99 -7.87 0.94
C LEU A 47 2.00 -9.34 0.50
N GLU A 48 2.81 -9.70 -0.50
CA GLU A 48 2.96 -11.08 -0.96
C GLU A 48 3.53 -11.97 0.15
N LYS A 49 4.55 -11.50 0.88
CA LYS A 49 5.09 -12.22 2.05
C LYS A 49 4.09 -12.39 3.19
N LYS A 50 3.15 -11.45 3.36
CA LYS A 50 2.10 -11.54 4.38
C LYS A 50 1.07 -12.60 4.01
N SER A 51 0.73 -12.75 2.73
CA SER A 51 -0.26 -13.74 2.26
C SER A 51 0.23 -15.18 2.31
N GLN A 52 1.55 -15.41 2.42
CA GLN A 52 2.16 -16.75 2.49
C GLN A 52 2.32 -17.28 3.92
N LYS A 53 1.97 -16.47 4.93
CA LYS A 53 1.92 -16.87 6.34
C LYS A 53 0.50 -17.15 6.75
#